data_AF-A0A929EU34-F1
#
_entry.id   AF-A0A929EU34-F1
#
_cell.length_a   1.000
_cell.length_b   1.000
_cell.length_c   1.000
_cell.angle_alpha   90.00
_cell.angle_beta   90.00
_cell.angle_gamma   90.00
#
_symmetry.space_group_name_H-M   'P 1'
#
loop_
_entity.id
_entity.type
_entity.pdbx_description
1 polymer ?
#
loop_
_entity_poly.entity_id
_entity_poly.type
_entity_poly.pdbx_seq_one_letter_code
_entity_poly.pdbx_strand_id
1 'polypeptide(L)'
;AREFIEEHLAGSWDPNISYGGFQKTILPVVKEKSAKESPVATLHPFALHKTMVRSTTFQTAELVGSLQHLFAADLTLKSSGIPERAVMEGLIIRLCSGERK
;
A
#
# COMPACT_ATOMS: atom_id res chain seq x y z
N ALA A 1 -2.34 -3.68 -3.26
CA ALA A 1 -3.66 -3.58 -2.59
C ALA A 1 -4.53 -2.52 -3.24
N ARG A 2 -4.11 -1.24 -3.28
CA ARG A 2 -4.85 -0.18 -3.97
C ARG A 2 -5.10 -0.48 -5.44
N GLU A 3 -4.04 -0.77 -6.18
CA GLU A 3 -4.09 -1.22 -7.57
C GLU A 3 -5.06 -2.41 -7.78
N PHE A 4 -4.99 -3.44 -6.93
CA PHE A 4 -5.93 -4.56 -6.98
C PHE A 4 -7.40 -4.13 -6.84
N ILE A 5 -7.71 -3.18 -5.95
CA ILE A 5 -9.07 -2.65 -5.80
C ILE A 5 -9.49 -1.93 -7.08
N GLU A 6 -8.63 -1.10 -7.65
CA GLU A 6 -8.89 -0.33 -8.88
C GLU A 6 -9.13 -1.24 -10.09
N GLU A 7 -8.37 -2.33 -10.22
CA GLU A 7 -8.45 -3.24 -11.36
C GLU A 7 -9.58 -4.27 -11.24
N HIS A 8 -9.79 -4.82 -10.04
CA HIS A 8 -10.61 -6.02 -9.87
C HIS A 8 -11.88 -5.81 -9.07
N LEU A 9 -11.97 -4.72 -8.31
CA LEU A 9 -13.08 -4.42 -7.39
C LEU A 9 -13.69 -3.02 -7.62
N ALA A 10 -13.40 -2.39 -8.77
CA ALA A 10 -13.98 -1.11 -9.12
C ALA A 10 -15.52 -1.19 -9.11
N GLY A 11 -16.15 -0.32 -8.31
CA GLY A 11 -17.60 -0.26 -8.15
C GLY A 11 -18.21 -1.29 -7.18
N SER A 12 -17.48 -2.33 -6.76
CA SER A 12 -17.96 -3.33 -5.79
C SER A 12 -17.29 -3.22 -4.41
N TRP A 13 -16.21 -2.46 -4.30
CA TRP A 13 -15.52 -2.22 -3.05
C TRP A 13 -16.27 -1.25 -2.13
N ASP A 14 -16.58 -1.70 -0.91
CA ASP A 14 -17.10 -0.87 0.19
C ASP A 14 -15.97 -0.58 1.20
N PRO A 15 -15.56 0.70 1.40
CA PRO A 15 -14.56 1.09 2.39
C PRO A 15 -14.93 0.75 3.84
N ASN A 16 -16.23 0.61 4.13
CA ASN A 16 -16.75 0.30 5.47
C ASN A 16 -17.08 -1.18 5.66
N ILE A 17 -16.65 -2.04 4.73
CA ILE A 17 -16.93 -3.47 4.78
C ILE A 17 -16.44 -4.10 6.09
N SER A 18 -17.33 -4.81 6.77
CA SER A 18 -16.96 -5.61 7.95
C SER A 18 -16.05 -6.76 7.57
N TYR A 19 -15.27 -7.28 8.52
CA TYR A 19 -14.40 -8.44 8.25
C TYR A 19 -15.20 -9.67 7.78
N GLY A 20 -16.37 -9.92 8.38
CA GLY A 20 -17.25 -11.01 7.95
C GLY A 20 -17.80 -10.81 6.53
N GLY A 21 -18.12 -9.58 6.15
CA GLY A 21 -18.50 -9.23 4.78
C GLY A 21 -17.34 -9.46 3.80
N PHE A 22 -16.14 -9.00 4.16
CA PHE A 22 -14.92 -9.18 3.39
C PHE A 22 -14.60 -10.65 3.12
N GLN A 23 -14.70 -11.52 4.14
CA GLN A 23 -14.44 -12.96 3.97
C GLN A 23 -15.40 -13.64 2.99
N LYS A 24 -16.66 -13.20 2.94
CA LYS A 24 -17.69 -13.79 2.09
C LYS A 24 -17.65 -13.27 0.65
N THR A 25 -17.28 -12.00 0.46
CA THR A 25 -17.46 -11.31 -0.83
C THR A 25 -16.15 -11.02 -1.53
N ILE A 26 -15.12 -10.56 -0.81
CA ILE A 26 -13.86 -10.07 -1.41
C ILE A 26 -12.77 -11.13 -1.39
N LEU A 27 -12.64 -11.88 -0.29
CA LEU A 27 -11.60 -12.90 -0.15
C LEU A 27 -11.64 -13.98 -1.24
N PRO A 28 -12.80 -14.47 -1.72
CA PRO A 28 -12.85 -15.40 -2.86
C PRO A 28 -12.30 -14.78 -4.14
N VAL A 29 -12.68 -13.53 -4.45
CA VAL A 29 -12.21 -12.79 -5.64
C VAL A 29 -10.70 -12.59 -5.58
N VAL A 30 -10.16 -12.28 -4.40
CA VAL A 30 -8.71 -12.19 -4.20
C VAL A 30 -8.04 -13.52 -4.54
N LYS A 31 -8.52 -14.65 -4.01
CA LYS A 31 -7.93 -15.96 -4.28
C LYS A 31 -7.97 -16.36 -5.76
N GLU A 32 -9.00 -15.92 -6.47
CA GLU A 32 -9.18 -16.21 -7.89
C GLU A 32 -8.31 -15.32 -8.79
N LYS A 33 -8.30 -14.01 -8.53
CA LYS A 33 -7.72 -13.01 -9.45
C LYS A 33 -6.30 -12.59 -9.12
N SER A 34 -5.77 -12.93 -7.95
CA SER A 34 -4.40 -12.60 -7.58
C SER A 34 -3.40 -13.65 -8.03
N ALA A 35 -2.22 -13.22 -8.48
CA ALA A 35 -1.10 -14.13 -8.68
C ALA A 35 -0.71 -14.78 -7.33
N LYS A 36 -0.40 -16.08 -7.34
CA LYS A 36 -0.13 -16.88 -6.12
C LYS A 36 0.94 -16.29 -5.20
N GLU A 37 1.92 -15.59 -5.76
CA GLU A 37 3.03 -14.99 -5.02
C GLU A 37 2.80 -13.51 -4.69
N SER A 38 1.70 -12.91 -5.15
CA SER A 38 1.42 -11.51 -4.86
C SER A 38 1.23 -11.30 -3.35
N PRO A 39 1.66 -10.15 -2.80
CA PRO A 39 1.40 -9.81 -1.40
C PRO A 39 -0.09 -9.83 -1.04
N VAL A 40 -0.97 -9.58 -2.02
CA VAL A 40 -2.42 -9.63 -1.85
C VAL A 40 -2.92 -11.06 -1.66
N ALA A 41 -2.28 -12.05 -2.28
CA ALA A 41 -2.62 -13.48 -2.14
C ALA A 41 -2.08 -14.12 -0.85
N THR A 42 -0.90 -13.65 -0.40
CA THR A 42 -0.13 -14.32 0.66
C THR A 42 -0.38 -13.76 2.07
N LEU A 43 -0.96 -12.56 2.18
CA LEU A 43 -1.32 -11.97 3.47
C LEU A 43 -2.41 -12.78 4.19
N HIS A 44 -2.28 -12.87 5.52
CA HIS A 44 -3.36 -13.41 6.36
C HIS A 44 -4.66 -12.61 6.12
N PRO A 45 -5.85 -13.25 6.01
CA PRO A 45 -7.08 -12.58 5.59
C PRO A 45 -7.44 -11.32 6.39
N PHE A 46 -7.21 -11.32 7.71
CA PHE A 46 -7.46 -10.16 8.55
C PHE A 46 -6.49 -8.99 8.24
N ALA A 47 -5.20 -9.28 8.04
CA ALA A 47 -4.22 -8.26 7.68
C ALA A 47 -4.50 -7.70 6.29
N LEU A 48 -4.96 -8.55 5.36
CA LEU A 48 -5.39 -8.14 4.04
C LEU A 48 -6.59 -7.18 4.09
N HIS A 49 -7.63 -7.53 4.86
CA HIS A 49 -8.79 -6.66 5.07
C HIS A 49 -8.38 -5.27 5.57
N LYS A 50 -7.58 -5.21 6.63
CA LYS A 50 -7.10 -3.93 7.19
C LYS A 50 -6.26 -3.15 6.19
N THR A 51 -5.41 -3.84 5.42
CA THR A 51 -4.58 -3.22 4.38
C THR A 51 -5.44 -2.64 3.26
N MET A 52 -6.43 -3.38 2.76
CA MET A 52 -7.33 -2.91 1.71
C MET A 52 -8.15 -1.70 2.16
N VAL A 53 -8.74 -1.74 3.37
CA VAL A 53 -9.46 -0.60 3.96
C VAL A 53 -8.55 0.63 4.05
N ARG A 54 -7.34 0.49 4.60
CA ARG A 54 -6.38 1.60 4.69
C ARG A 54 -5.95 2.13 3.32
N SER A 55 -5.81 1.25 2.32
CA SER A 55 -5.38 1.66 0.99
C SER A 55 -6.36 2.58 0.29
N THR A 56 -7.63 2.66 0.74
CA THR A 56 -8.64 3.57 0.17
C THR A 56 -8.33 5.04 0.36
N THR A 57 -7.50 5.39 1.35
CA THR A 57 -7.10 6.78 1.61
C THR A 57 -5.93 7.23 0.73
N PHE A 58 -5.44 6.37 -0.17
CA PHE A 58 -4.31 6.64 -1.05
C PHE A 58 -4.69 6.44 -2.50
N GLN A 59 -4.12 7.24 -3.39
CA GLN A 59 -4.11 6.99 -4.82
C GLN A 59 -2.90 6.12 -5.18
N THR A 60 -3.01 5.28 -6.20
CA THR A 60 -1.87 4.45 -6.66
C THR A 60 -0.65 5.30 -7.00
N ALA A 61 -0.85 6.46 -7.63
CA ALA A 61 0.23 7.40 -7.95
C ALA A 61 0.99 7.89 -6.69
N GLU A 62 0.29 8.20 -5.59
CA GLU A 62 0.91 8.68 -4.34
C GLU A 62 1.78 7.58 -3.68
N LEU A 63 1.32 6.33 -3.75
CA LEU A 63 2.08 5.17 -3.26
C LEU A 63 3.34 4.94 -4.10
N VAL A 64 3.26 5.12 -5.42
CA VAL A 64 4.42 5.03 -6.31
C VAL A 64 5.44 6.14 -6.00
N GLY A 65 5.00 7.39 -5.84
CA GLY A 65 5.88 8.50 -5.41
C GLY A 65 6.55 8.23 -4.07
N SER A 66 5.80 7.68 -3.11
CA SER A 66 6.34 7.26 -1.81
C SER A 66 7.45 6.20 -1.93
N LEU A 67 7.28 5.22 -2.83
CA LEU A 67 8.31 4.21 -3.11
C LEU A 67 9.57 4.81 -3.75
N GLN A 68 9.42 5.80 -4.63
CA GLN A 68 10.56 6.51 -5.22
C GLN A 68 11.35 7.28 -4.16
N HIS A 69 10.67 7.91 -3.19
CA HIS A 69 11.33 8.57 -2.07
C HIS A 69 12.06 7.58 -1.15
N LEU A 70 11.46 6.42 -0.88
CA LEU A 70 12.12 5.33 -0.14
C LEU A 70 13.38 4.86 -0.86
N PHE A 71 13.32 4.67 -2.19
CA PHE A 71 14.46 4.27 -2.99
C PHE A 71 15.59 5.32 -2.97
N ALA A 72 15.25 6.60 -3.12
CA ALA A 72 16.24 7.69 -3.05
C ALA A 72 16.92 7.76 -1.67
N ALA A 73 16.16 7.56 -0.59
CA ALA A 73 16.70 7.50 0.76
C ALA A 73 17.64 6.30 0.96
N ASP A 74 17.25 5.11 0.48
CA ASP A 74 18.09 3.91 0.53
C ASP A 74 19.42 4.11 -0.22
N LEU A 75 19.37 4.68 -1.42
CA LEU A 75 20.56 5.02 -2.19
C LEU A 75 21.46 5.99 -1.42
N THR A 76 20.88 7.02 -0.81
CA THR A 76 21.59 8.03 -0.04
C THR A 76 22.28 7.42 1.18
N LEU A 77 21.59 6.56 1.93
CA LEU A 77 22.16 5.83 3.08
C LEU A 77 23.36 4.98 2.67
N LYS A 78 23.32 4.36 1.48
CA LYS A 78 24.39 3.46 1.00
C LYS A 78 25.60 4.18 0.41
N SER A 79 25.46 5.41 -0.07
CA SER A 79 26.47 6.01 -0.97
C SER A 79 26.94 7.44 -0.65
N SER A 80 26.21 8.20 0.19
CA SER A 80 26.43 9.65 0.30
C SER A 80 27.30 10.10 1.48
N GLY A 81 27.53 9.23 2.47
CA GLY A 81 28.19 9.61 3.73
C GLY A 81 27.39 10.59 4.62
N ILE A 82 26.16 10.94 4.24
CA ILE A 82 25.25 11.75 5.04
C ILE A 82 24.84 10.95 6.29
N PRO A 83 24.78 11.57 7.48
CA PRO A 83 24.35 10.89 8.70
C PRO A 83 22.99 10.20 8.53
N GLU A 84 22.86 8.93 8.95
CA GLU A 84 21.67 8.13 8.64
C GLU A 84 20.40 8.74 9.23
N ARG A 85 20.51 9.34 10.43
CA ARG A 85 19.42 10.05 11.08
C ARG A 85 18.85 11.16 10.19
N ALA A 86 19.72 11.98 9.59
CA ALA A 86 19.27 13.10 8.76
C ALA A 86 18.53 12.61 7.51
N VAL A 87 18.99 11.53 6.89
CA VAL A 87 18.32 10.90 5.74
C VAL A 87 16.94 10.38 6.14
N MET A 88 16.85 9.67 7.27
CA MET A 88 15.59 9.10 7.77
C MET A 88 14.59 10.18 8.19
N GLU A 89 15.03 11.23 8.88
CA GLU A 89 14.18 12.38 9.25
C GLU A 89 13.60 13.06 8.01
N GLY A 90 14.44 13.31 7.00
CA GLY A 90 14.01 13.89 5.73
C GLY A 90 12.98 13.03 4.99
N LEU A 91 13.20 11.70 4.97
CA LEU A 91 12.25 10.75 4.39
C LEU A 91 10.90 10.78 5.11
N ILE A 92 10.89 10.69 6.45
CA ILE A 92 9.65 10.68 7.25
C ILE A 92 8.86 11.96 7.02
N ILE A 93 9.52 13.13 7.09
CA ILE A 93 8.86 14.43 6.83
C ILE A 93 8.23 14.43 5.45
N ARG A 94 8.95 13.95 4.42
CA ARG A 94 8.44 13.91 3.05
C ARG A 94 7.21 13.01 2.91
N LEU A 95 7.28 11.78 3.42
CA LEU A 95 6.15 10.83 3.38
C LEU A 95 4.92 11.34 4.16
N CYS A 96 5.13 12.00 5.31
CA CYS A 96 4.05 12.52 6.13
C CYS A 96 3.49 13.86 5.66
N SER A 97 4.26 14.65 4.91
CA SER A 97 3.78 15.95 4.40
C SER A 97 2.69 15.82 3.33
N GLY A 98 2.53 14.63 2.75
CA GLY A 98 1.64 14.36 1.63
C GLY A 98 2.08 15.11 0.37
N GLU A 99 1.85 14.52 -0.80
CA GLU A 99 1.83 15.32 -2.03
C GLU A 99 0.58 16.21 -1.95
N ARG A 100 0.73 17.43 -1.40
CA ARG A 100 -0.32 18.45 -1.48
C ARG A 100 -0.60 18.69 -2.97
N LYS A 101 -1.70 18.12 -3.47
CA LYS A 101 -2.34 18.55 -4.71
C LYS A 101 -2.94 19.95 -4.51
#